data_AF-A0A920MNX8-F1
#
_entry.id   AF-A0A920MNX8-F1
#
_cell.length_a   1.000
_cell.length_b   1.000
_cell.length_c   1.000
_cell.angle_alpha   90.00
_cell.angle_beta   90.00
_cell.angle_gamma   90.00
#
_symmetry.space_group_name_H-M   'P 1'
#
loop_
_entity.id
_entity.type
_entity.pdbx_description
1 polymer ?
#
loop_
_entity_poly.entity_id
_entity_poly.type
_entity_poly.pdbx_seq_one_letter_code
_entity_poly.pdbx_strand_id
1 'polypeptide(L)'
;MKTRRRSKTENKVLTRKNTLTPDIMNLISKYWDLVVEYQTKQIRFTNAFKACIKWKKTLPTFSALYPRQFPILDKNNVSRLLNPINVIKKAIEDLQKDVNTISQEFLHVNAICEVEYRSKYNILHTLPKKKLIYVEKFYPDIRRRIAISKAKNKNKRKPPPYKKPKKVRFGNKYIRKL
;
A
#
# COMPACT_ATOMS: atom_id res chain seq x y z
N MET A 1 7.85 66.58 42.74
CA MET A 1 8.11 65.57 41.70
C MET A 1 6.80 64.89 41.32
N LYS A 2 6.33 65.02 40.07
CA LYS A 2 5.10 64.37 39.58
C LYS A 2 5.45 62.99 39.00
N THR A 3 4.97 61.91 39.61
CA THR A 3 5.16 60.54 39.13
C THR A 3 4.21 60.26 37.96
N ARG A 4 4.78 60.12 36.76
CA ARG A 4 4.06 59.80 35.52
C ARG A 4 3.56 58.35 35.59
N ARG A 5 2.24 58.16 35.72
CA ARG A 5 1.63 56.82 35.64
C ARG A 5 1.85 56.25 34.24
N ARG A 6 2.56 55.11 34.14
CA ARG A 6 2.66 54.31 32.91
C ARG A 6 1.26 53.83 32.53
N SER A 7 0.75 54.31 31.40
CA SER A 7 -0.40 53.69 30.74
C SER A 7 0.00 52.29 30.29
N LYS A 8 -0.70 51.26 30.79
CA LYS A 8 -0.60 49.90 30.25
C LYS A 8 -1.02 49.98 28.79
N THR A 9 -0.07 49.77 27.88
CA THR A 9 -0.38 49.48 26.48
C THR A 9 -1.05 48.11 26.46
N GLU A 10 -2.38 48.11 26.31
CA GLU A 10 -3.10 46.91 25.94
C GLU A 10 -2.54 46.46 24.58
N ASN A 11 -1.93 45.27 24.56
CA ASN A 11 -1.62 44.59 23.32
C ASN A 11 -2.96 44.38 22.59
N LYS A 12 -3.29 45.27 21.66
CA LYS A 12 -4.33 45.01 20.65
C LYS A 12 -3.86 43.78 19.88
N VAL A 13 -4.27 42.60 20.35
CA VAL A 13 -4.26 41.39 19.55
C VAL A 13 -5.21 41.68 18.41
N LEU A 14 -4.66 42.14 17.28
CA LEU A 14 -5.36 42.23 16.02
C LEU A 14 -5.81 40.81 15.67
N THR A 15 -6.99 40.43 16.16
CA THR A 15 -7.74 39.28 15.69
C THR A 15 -8.27 39.62 14.30
N ARG A 16 -7.36 39.69 13.32
CA ARG A 16 -7.75 39.60 11.90
C ARG A 16 -8.33 38.19 11.72
N LYS A 17 -9.64 38.06 11.98
CA LYS A 17 -10.41 36.93 11.50
C LYS A 17 -10.51 37.14 10.00
N ASN A 18 -9.61 36.54 9.24
CA ASN A 18 -9.81 36.41 7.81
C ASN A 18 -11.11 35.63 7.62
N THR A 19 -12.11 36.24 6.98
CA THR A 19 -13.33 35.54 6.60
C THR A 19 -12.91 34.40 5.68
N LEU A 20 -13.19 33.16 6.11
CA LEU A 20 -12.88 31.97 5.33
C LEU A 20 -13.69 32.01 4.04
N THR A 21 -13.01 32.23 2.93
CA THR A 21 -13.65 32.16 1.63
C THR A 21 -14.05 30.72 1.30
N PRO A 22 -15.08 30.51 0.47
CA PRO A 22 -15.46 29.18 -0.02
C PRO A 22 -14.28 28.40 -0.63
N ASP A 23 -13.35 29.09 -1.27
CA ASP A 23 -12.13 28.49 -1.85
C ASP A 23 -11.22 27.88 -0.78
N ILE A 24 -11.00 28.59 0.33
CA ILE A 24 -10.20 28.07 1.44
C ILE A 24 -10.88 26.86 2.07
N MET A 25 -12.21 26.90 2.21
CA MET A 25 -13.00 25.78 2.70
C MET A 25 -12.88 24.54 1.80
N ASN A 26 -12.93 24.72 0.48
CA ASN A 26 -12.72 23.63 -0.48
C ASN A 26 -11.31 23.05 -0.40
N LEU A 27 -10.29 23.90 -0.22
CA LEU A 27 -8.90 23.45 -0.05
C LEU A 27 -8.72 22.65 1.24
N ILE A 28 -9.32 23.08 2.36
CA ILE A 28 -9.31 22.33 3.62
C ILE A 28 -9.95 20.96 3.44
N SER A 29 -11.10 20.88 2.75
CA SER A 29 -11.76 19.60 2.47
C SER A 29 -10.84 18.66 1.68
N LYS A 30 -10.28 19.14 0.56
CA LYS A 30 -9.35 18.35 -0.27
C LYS A 30 -8.13 17.85 0.51
N TYR A 31 -7.61 18.69 1.41
CA TYR A 31 -6.50 18.30 2.27
C TYR A 31 -6.89 17.13 3.18
N TRP A 32 -8.04 17.20 3.85
CA TRP A 32 -8.50 16.12 4.73
C TRP A 32 -8.84 14.83 3.98
N ASP A 33 -9.40 14.92 2.79
CA ASP A 33 -9.63 13.75 1.92
C ASP A 33 -8.31 13.03 1.60
N LEU A 34 -7.26 13.80 1.27
CA LEU A 34 -5.92 13.26 1.03
C LEU A 34 -5.28 12.67 2.30
N VAL A 35 -5.54 13.24 3.48
CA VAL A 35 -5.05 12.69 4.75
C VAL A 35 -5.67 11.31 5.00
N VAL A 36 -6.98 11.17 4.78
CA VAL A 36 -7.69 9.90 4.90
C VAL A 36 -7.16 8.88 3.87
N GLU A 37 -6.92 9.31 2.63
CA GLU A 37 -6.33 8.46 1.59
C GLU A 37 -4.93 7.96 2.00
N TYR A 38 -4.06 8.86 2.47
CA TYR A 38 -2.74 8.52 2.96
C TYR A 38 -2.81 7.49 4.08
N GLN A 39 -3.62 7.74 5.11
CA GLN A 39 -3.75 6.84 6.27
C GLN A 39 -4.24 5.46 5.83
N THR A 40 -5.22 5.41 4.94
CA THR A 40 -5.74 4.15 4.39
C THR A 40 -4.67 3.38 3.62
N LYS A 41 -3.89 4.07 2.77
CA LYS A 41 -2.77 3.47 2.03
C LYS A 41 -1.66 2.99 2.97
N GLN A 42 -1.36 3.74 4.01
CA GLN A 42 -0.37 3.36 5.01
C GLN A 42 -0.80 2.09 5.78
N ILE A 43 -2.06 1.99 6.18
CA ILE A 43 -2.59 0.77 6.83
C ILE A 43 -2.49 -0.42 5.89
N ARG A 44 -2.85 -0.26 4.61
CA ARG A 44 -2.71 -1.32 3.60
C ARG A 44 -1.25 -1.72 3.41
N PHE A 45 -0.35 -0.75 3.36
CA PHE A 45 1.09 -0.97 3.26
C PHE A 45 1.62 -1.78 4.45
N THR A 46 1.36 -1.34 5.68
CA THR A 46 1.86 -2.01 6.89
C THR A 46 1.36 -3.45 7.00
N ASN A 47 0.11 -3.71 6.62
CA ASN A 47 -0.44 -5.06 6.57
C ASN A 47 0.24 -5.93 5.51
N ALA A 48 0.44 -5.41 4.30
CA ALA A 48 1.15 -6.11 3.24
C ALA A 48 2.62 -6.37 3.59
N PHE A 49 3.30 -5.40 4.24
CA PHE A 49 4.67 -5.52 4.70
C PHE A 49 4.81 -6.64 5.73
N LYS A 50 3.95 -6.67 6.76
CA LYS A 50 3.90 -7.77 7.76
C LYS A 50 3.67 -9.13 7.10
N ALA A 51 2.79 -9.21 6.11
CA ALA A 51 2.57 -10.44 5.36
C ALA A 51 3.80 -10.84 4.51
N CYS A 52 4.49 -9.86 3.92
CA CYS A 52 5.67 -10.07 3.10
C CYS A 52 6.88 -10.56 3.89
N ILE A 53 7.07 -10.11 5.13
CA ILE A 53 8.16 -10.56 6.02
C ILE A 53 8.15 -12.09 6.19
N LYS A 54 6.97 -12.72 6.13
CA LYS A 54 6.83 -14.20 6.20
C LYS A 54 7.57 -14.91 5.06
N TRP A 55 7.73 -14.25 3.92
CA TRP A 55 8.38 -14.80 2.73
C TRP A 55 9.83 -14.34 2.60
N LYS A 56 10.13 -13.08 2.96
CA LYS A 56 11.47 -12.52 2.89
C LYS A 56 11.76 -11.68 4.13
N LYS A 57 12.71 -12.15 4.97
CA LYS A 57 13.10 -11.48 6.22
C LYS A 57 13.84 -10.16 5.98
N THR A 58 14.58 -10.06 4.89
CA THR A 58 15.35 -8.87 4.52
C THR A 58 14.60 -8.08 3.44
N LEU A 59 13.82 -7.10 3.88
CA LEU A 59 13.13 -6.14 3.00
C LEU A 59 13.87 -4.80 2.98
N PRO A 60 13.77 -4.05 1.88
CA PRO A 60 14.24 -2.67 1.84
C PRO A 60 13.59 -1.83 2.93
N THR A 61 14.28 -0.77 3.37
CA THR A 61 13.69 0.23 4.24
C THR A 61 12.70 1.08 3.43
N PHE A 62 11.46 1.16 3.89
CA PHE A 62 10.39 1.91 3.23
C PHE A 62 9.97 3.10 4.08
N SER A 63 9.77 4.26 3.44
CA SER A 63 9.32 5.47 4.11
C SER A 63 7.93 5.30 4.73
N ALA A 64 7.06 4.50 4.12
CA ALA A 64 5.71 4.20 4.61
C ALA A 64 5.67 3.50 5.98
N LEU A 65 6.79 2.96 6.46
CA LEU A 65 6.92 2.40 7.82
C LEU A 65 6.87 3.48 8.90
N TYR A 66 7.21 4.73 8.55
CA TYR A 66 7.29 5.84 9.49
C TYR A 66 6.11 6.79 9.25
N PRO A 67 5.06 6.77 10.09
CA PRO A 67 3.92 7.66 9.94
C PRO A 67 4.33 9.13 10.06
N ARG A 68 3.85 9.94 9.12
CA ARG A 68 4.01 11.38 9.11
C ARG A 68 3.00 12.02 10.07
N GLN A 69 3.42 13.04 10.81
CA GLN A 69 2.50 13.94 11.50
C GLN A 69 1.95 14.98 10.52
N PHE A 70 0.63 15.11 10.49
CA PHE A 70 -0.07 16.06 9.62
C PHE A 70 -0.28 17.38 10.35
N PRO A 71 -0.05 18.53 9.70
CA PRO A 71 -0.48 19.81 10.25
C PRO A 71 -2.01 19.85 10.39
N ILE A 72 -2.50 20.41 11.49
CA ILE A 72 -3.94 20.54 11.76
C ILE A 72 -4.46 21.78 11.04
N LEU A 73 -4.96 21.60 9.82
CA LEU A 73 -5.49 22.65 8.96
C LEU A 73 -7.01 22.78 9.09
N ASP A 74 -7.46 23.22 10.27
CA ASP A 74 -8.87 23.49 10.56
C ASP A 74 -9.24 24.95 10.34
N LYS A 75 -10.54 25.24 10.18
CA LYS A 75 -11.09 26.59 10.01
C LYS A 75 -10.49 27.62 10.99
N ASN A 76 -10.36 27.23 12.26
CA ASN A 76 -9.85 28.08 13.34
C ASN A 76 -8.34 28.37 13.22
N ASN A 77 -7.55 27.41 12.75
CA ASN A 77 -6.11 27.58 12.59
C ASN A 77 -5.80 28.34 11.30
N VAL A 78 -6.51 28.02 10.23
CA VAL A 78 -6.34 28.62 8.91
C VAL A 78 -6.72 30.10 8.90
N SER A 79 -7.79 30.48 9.61
CA SER A 79 -8.21 31.89 9.72
C SER A 79 -7.20 32.81 10.42
N ARG A 80 -6.21 32.25 11.13
CA ARG A 80 -5.12 32.97 11.79
C ARG A 80 -3.86 33.10 10.92
N LEU A 81 -3.82 32.45 9.76
CA LEU A 81 -2.67 32.48 8.86
C LEU A 81 -2.63 33.76 8.03
N LEU A 82 -1.42 34.28 7.80
CA LEU A 82 -1.18 35.43 6.91
C LEU A 82 -1.47 35.11 5.43
N ASN A 83 -1.29 33.86 5.01
CA ASN A 83 -1.59 33.41 3.65
C ASN A 83 -2.13 31.95 3.65
N PRO A 84 -3.41 31.76 4.00
CA PRO A 84 -3.99 30.44 4.19
C PRO A 84 -3.98 29.59 2.92
N ILE A 85 -4.22 30.20 1.76
CA ILE A 85 -4.30 29.50 0.47
C ILE A 85 -2.97 28.84 0.13
N ASN A 86 -1.86 29.60 0.20
CA ASN A 86 -0.54 29.06 -0.16
C ASN A 86 -0.08 27.99 0.82
N VAL A 87 -0.37 28.15 2.12
CA VAL A 87 -0.04 27.15 3.14
C VAL A 87 -0.78 25.84 2.87
N ILE A 88 -2.09 25.89 2.60
CA ILE A 88 -2.88 24.68 2.33
C ILE A 88 -2.44 24.03 1.00
N LYS A 89 -2.21 24.81 -0.06
CA LYS A 89 -1.73 24.28 -1.34
C LYS A 89 -0.40 23.54 -1.19
N LYS A 90 0.57 24.12 -0.49
CA LYS A 90 1.85 23.47 -0.22
C LYS A 90 1.66 22.16 0.56
N ALA A 91 0.82 22.17 1.58
CA ALA A 91 0.52 20.97 2.36
C ALA A 91 -0.14 19.87 1.50
N ILE A 92 -1.05 20.24 0.59
CA ILE A 92 -1.65 19.32 -0.39
C ILE A 92 -0.60 18.73 -1.33
N GLU A 93 0.26 19.56 -1.91
CA GLU A 93 1.32 19.11 -2.83
C GLU A 93 2.29 18.14 -2.16
N ASP A 94 2.73 18.45 -0.93
CA ASP A 94 3.59 17.58 -0.15
C ASP A 94 2.89 16.25 0.17
N LEU A 95 1.61 16.29 0.53
CA LEU A 95 0.83 15.09 0.82
C LEU A 95 0.59 14.22 -0.42
N GLN A 96 0.38 14.84 -1.58
CA GLN A 96 0.27 14.12 -2.86
C GLN A 96 1.56 13.38 -3.22
N LYS A 97 2.73 14.01 -3.02
CA LYS A 97 4.03 13.36 -3.21
C LYS A 97 4.15 12.14 -2.30
N ASP A 98 3.80 12.28 -1.03
CA ASP A 98 3.86 11.18 -0.07
C ASP A 98 2.90 10.04 -0.43
N VAL A 99 1.66 10.37 -0.81
CA VAL A 99 0.66 9.38 -1.26
C VAL A 99 1.18 8.59 -2.47
N ASN A 100 1.85 9.26 -3.41
CA ASN A 100 2.47 8.62 -4.56
C ASN A 100 3.63 7.70 -4.14
N THR A 101 4.50 8.16 -3.23
CA THR A 101 5.60 7.37 -2.68
C THR A 101 5.08 6.09 -2.00
N ILE A 102 4.11 6.21 -1.08
CA ILE A 102 3.49 5.03 -0.42
C ILE A 102 2.87 4.08 -1.44
N SER A 103 2.25 4.61 -2.49
CA SER A 103 1.65 3.77 -3.54
C SER A 103 2.73 2.97 -4.29
N GLN A 104 3.87 3.58 -4.61
CA GLN A 104 4.99 2.88 -5.24
C GLN A 104 5.65 1.86 -4.31
N GLU A 105 5.85 2.20 -3.04
CA GLU A 105 6.39 1.30 -2.02
C GLU A 105 5.45 0.11 -1.77
N PHE A 106 4.14 0.33 -1.73
CA PHE A 106 3.14 -0.72 -1.61
C PHE A 106 3.22 -1.70 -2.78
N LEU A 107 3.35 -1.18 -4.00
CA LEU A 107 3.59 -2.03 -5.15
C LEU A 107 4.87 -2.84 -4.93
N HIS A 108 5.98 -2.20 -4.51
CA HIS A 108 7.29 -2.85 -4.27
C HIS A 108 7.18 -4.04 -3.33
N VAL A 109 6.56 -3.85 -2.18
CA VAL A 109 6.30 -4.94 -1.22
C VAL A 109 5.48 -6.07 -1.85
N ASN A 110 4.44 -5.74 -2.61
CA ASN A 110 3.62 -6.75 -3.28
C ASN A 110 4.39 -7.53 -4.36
N ALA A 111 5.27 -6.89 -5.14
CA ALA A 111 6.15 -7.58 -6.08
C ALA A 111 7.01 -8.61 -5.35
N ILE A 112 7.68 -8.18 -4.28
CA ILE A 112 8.55 -9.07 -3.49
C ILE A 112 7.72 -10.23 -2.95
N CYS A 113 6.61 -9.95 -2.28
CA CYS A 113 5.75 -10.95 -1.67
C CYS A 113 5.27 -11.99 -2.71
N GLU A 114 4.82 -11.54 -3.88
CA GLU A 114 4.30 -12.40 -4.94
C GLU A 114 5.41 -13.27 -5.56
N VAL A 115 6.60 -12.71 -5.80
CA VAL A 115 7.75 -13.47 -6.33
C VAL A 115 8.20 -14.53 -5.33
N GLU A 116 8.38 -14.16 -4.06
CA GLU A 116 8.90 -15.06 -3.03
C GLU A 116 7.89 -16.17 -2.69
N TYR A 117 6.60 -15.84 -2.58
CA TYR A 117 5.52 -16.82 -2.45
C TYR A 117 5.55 -17.83 -3.60
N ARG A 118 5.51 -17.36 -4.86
CA ARG A 118 5.45 -18.24 -6.02
C ARG A 118 6.74 -19.04 -6.21
N SER A 119 7.88 -18.47 -5.83
CA SER A 119 9.17 -19.16 -5.82
C SER A 119 9.15 -20.34 -4.85
N LYS A 120 8.69 -20.13 -3.61
CA LYS A 120 8.60 -21.18 -2.58
C LYS A 120 7.76 -22.38 -3.03
N TYR A 121 6.65 -22.13 -3.72
CA TYR A 121 5.76 -23.19 -4.22
C TYR A 121 6.11 -23.68 -5.63
N ASN A 122 7.23 -23.25 -6.21
CA ASN A 122 7.67 -23.62 -7.57
C ASN A 122 6.64 -23.27 -8.68
N ILE A 123 5.82 -22.26 -8.45
CA ILE A 123 4.81 -21.75 -9.40
C ILE A 123 5.18 -20.37 -9.95
N LEU A 124 6.44 -19.95 -9.87
CA LEU A 124 6.87 -18.64 -10.38
C LEU A 124 6.53 -18.42 -11.86
N HIS A 125 6.52 -19.49 -12.66
CA HIS A 125 6.11 -19.46 -14.05
C HIS A 125 4.64 -19.05 -14.31
N THR A 126 3.78 -19.05 -13.30
CA THR A 126 2.38 -18.61 -13.39
C THR A 126 2.21 -17.12 -13.11
N LEU A 127 3.30 -16.37 -12.93
CA LEU A 127 3.27 -14.91 -12.75
C LEU A 127 2.63 -14.23 -13.98
N PRO A 128 1.58 -13.40 -13.80
CA PRO A 128 0.91 -12.74 -14.92
C PRO A 128 1.85 -11.82 -15.71
N LYS A 129 1.80 -11.89 -17.04
CA LYS A 129 2.60 -11.04 -17.94
C LYS A 129 2.39 -9.54 -17.69
N LYS A 130 1.17 -9.12 -17.36
CA LYS A 130 0.84 -7.71 -17.05
C LYS A 130 1.61 -7.17 -15.84
N LYS A 131 1.89 -8.02 -14.85
CA LYS A 131 2.65 -7.64 -13.65
C LYS A 131 4.17 -7.69 -13.86
N LEU A 132 4.62 -8.39 -14.89
CA LEU A 132 6.03 -8.68 -15.13
C LEU A 132 6.86 -7.40 -15.35
N ILE A 133 6.33 -6.44 -16.10
CA ILE A 133 6.97 -5.12 -16.33
C ILE A 133 7.28 -4.42 -15.00
N TYR A 134 6.33 -4.50 -14.07
CA TYR A 134 6.43 -3.87 -12.77
C TYR A 134 7.39 -4.64 -11.84
N VAL A 135 7.31 -5.97 -11.81
CA VAL A 135 8.21 -6.82 -11.01
C VAL A 135 9.66 -6.71 -11.47
N GLU A 136 9.89 -6.60 -12.79
CA GLU A 136 11.22 -6.51 -13.40
C GLU A 136 12.01 -5.28 -12.92
N LYS A 137 11.32 -4.19 -12.53
CA LYS A 137 11.97 -3.02 -11.91
C LYS A 137 12.67 -3.34 -10.59
N PHE A 138 12.20 -4.34 -9.86
CA PHE A 138 12.74 -4.74 -8.53
C PHE A 138 13.51 -6.05 -8.58
N TYR A 139 13.21 -6.90 -9.58
CA TYR A 139 13.89 -8.16 -9.86
C TYR A 139 14.32 -8.19 -11.34
N PRO A 140 15.47 -7.60 -11.69
CA PRO A 140 15.91 -7.54 -13.09
C PRO A 140 16.15 -8.94 -13.70
N ASP A 141 16.45 -9.93 -12.87
CA ASP A 141 16.66 -11.32 -13.27
C ASP A 141 15.37 -12.16 -13.32
N ILE A 142 14.20 -11.57 -13.10
CA ILE A 142 12.93 -12.31 -12.94
C ILE A 142 12.58 -13.17 -14.16
N ARG A 143 12.88 -12.69 -15.38
CA ARG A 143 12.62 -13.44 -16.61
C ARG A 143 13.43 -14.74 -16.66
N ARG A 144 14.70 -14.68 -16.25
CA ARG A 144 15.56 -15.85 -16.14
C ARG A 144 15.03 -16.83 -15.09
N ARG A 145 14.63 -16.33 -13.91
CA ARG A 145 14.02 -17.17 -12.85
C ARG A 145 12.74 -17.86 -13.31
N ILE A 146 11.90 -17.16 -14.07
CA ILE A 146 10.67 -17.73 -14.67
C ILE A 146 11.01 -18.84 -15.67
N ALA A 147 12.01 -18.64 -16.55
CA ALA A 147 12.45 -19.66 -17.50
C ALA A 147 12.94 -20.93 -16.78
N ILE A 148 13.74 -20.76 -15.72
CA ILE A 148 14.19 -21.87 -14.87
C ILE A 148 13.00 -22.59 -14.21
N SER A 149 12.03 -21.84 -13.67
CA SER A 149 10.81 -22.43 -13.09
C SER A 149 10.00 -23.23 -14.12
N LYS A 150 9.87 -22.73 -15.35
CA LYS A 150 9.21 -23.46 -16.45
C LYS A 150 9.92 -24.76 -16.80
N ALA A 151 11.25 -24.73 -16.91
CA ALA A 151 12.05 -25.92 -17.20
C ALA A 151 11.88 -26.99 -16.09
N LYS A 152 11.93 -26.58 -14.83
CA LYS A 152 11.67 -27.47 -13.69
C LYS A 152 10.28 -28.11 -13.74
N ASN A 153 9.24 -27.35 -14.13
CA ASN A 153 7.88 -27.88 -14.20
C ASN A 153 7.67 -28.83 -15.40
N LYS A 154 8.30 -28.56 -16.55
CA LYS A 154 8.28 -29.49 -17.70
C LYS A 154 8.90 -30.85 -17.36
N ASN A 155 9.94 -30.87 -16.53
CA ASN A 155 10.65 -32.08 -16.15
C ASN A 155 9.97 -32.86 -15.01
N LYS A 156 8.91 -32.33 -14.39
CA LYS A 156 8.12 -33.11 -13.44
C LYS A 156 7.34 -34.17 -14.21
N ARG A 157 7.67 -35.45 -13.98
CA ARG A 157 6.87 -36.58 -14.45
C ARG A 157 5.43 -36.37 -13.96
N LYS A 158 4.49 -36.21 -14.89
CA LYS A 158 3.07 -36.22 -14.54
C LYS A 158 2.79 -37.58 -13.91
N PRO A 159 2.10 -37.65 -12.76
CA PRO A 159 1.67 -38.94 -12.23
C PRO A 159 0.90 -39.65 -13.34
N PRO A 160 1.13 -40.96 -13.53
CA PRO A 160 0.39 -41.71 -14.53
C PRO A 160 -1.11 -41.49 -14.30
N PRO A 161 -1.92 -41.33 -15.36
CA PRO A 161 -3.35 -41.13 -15.19
C PRO A 161 -3.90 -42.26 -14.33
N TYR A 162 -4.71 -41.90 -13.33
CA TYR A 162 -5.37 -42.88 -12.46
C TYR A 162 -6.14 -43.87 -13.32
N LYS A 163 -5.62 -45.11 -13.42
CA LYS A 163 -6.34 -46.21 -14.06
C LYS A 163 -7.46 -46.61 -13.11
N LYS A 164 -8.71 -46.26 -13.45
CA LYS A 164 -9.88 -46.77 -12.73
C LYS A 164 -9.77 -48.30 -12.64
N PRO A 165 -9.95 -48.91 -11.46
CA PRO A 165 -9.88 -50.35 -11.32
C PRO A 165 -10.91 -51.01 -12.27
N LYS A 166 -10.50 -52.06 -12.98
CA LYS A 166 -11.42 -52.85 -13.81
C LYS A 166 -12.54 -53.36 -12.90
N LYS A 167 -13.79 -53.06 -13.25
CA LYS A 167 -14.96 -53.64 -12.56
C LYS A 167 -14.88 -55.16 -12.73
N VAL A 168 -14.60 -55.86 -11.64
CA VAL A 168 -14.68 -57.33 -11.60
C VAL A 168 -16.17 -57.67 -11.62
N ARG A 169 -16.65 -58.29 -12.70
CA ARG A 169 -17.98 -58.91 -12.70
C ARG A 169 -17.85 -60.19 -11.88
N PHE A 170 -18.42 -60.22 -10.68
CA PHE A 170 -18.69 -61.48 -10.01
C PHE A 170 -19.73 -62.21 -10.86
N GLY A 171 -19.29 -63.25 -11.58
CA GLY A 171 -20.22 -64.15 -12.25
C GLY A 171 -21.12 -64.78 -11.20
N ASN A 172 -22.44 -64.74 -11.43
CA ASN A 172 -23.39 -65.46 -10.60
C ASN A 172 -22.98 -66.94 -10.55
N LYS A 173 -22.48 -67.40 -9.41
CA LYS A 173 -22.40 -68.83 -9.14
C LYS A 173 -23.83 -69.35 -9.23
N TYR A 174 -24.10 -70.18 -10.24
CA TYR A 174 -25.33 -70.96 -10.29
C TYR A 174 -25.43 -71.74 -8.98
N ILE A 175 -26.39 -71.35 -8.14
CA ILE A 175 -26.79 -72.14 -6.97
C ILE A 175 -27.43 -73.41 -7.55
N ARG A 176 -26.72 -74.54 -7.50
CA ARG A 176 -27.35 -75.84 -7.72
C ARG A 176 -28.37 -76.02 -6.59
N LYS A 177 -29.66 -75.99 -6.94
CA LYS A 177 -30.72 -76.45 -6.03
C LYS A 177 -30.56 -77.96 -5.84
N LEU A 178 -30.54 -78.38 -4.58
CA LEU A 178 -30.62 -79.76 -4.12
C LEU A 178 -31.95 -80.39 -4.57
#